data_AF-A0A6A6AU01-F1
#
_entry.id   AF-A0A6A6AU01-F1
#
_cell.length_a   1.000
_cell.length_b   1.000
_cell.length_c   1.000
_cell.angle_alpha   90.00
_cell.angle_beta   90.00
_cell.angle_gamma   90.00
#
_symmetry.space_group_name_H-M   'P 1'
#
loop_
_entity.id
_entity.type
_entity.pdbx_description
1 polymer ?
#
loop_
_entity_poly.entity_id
_entity_poly.type
_entity_poly.pdbx_seq_one_letter_code
_entity_poly.pdbx_strand_id
1 'polypeptide(L)'
;ELNDLDISDFIKTKISTFSNGLQTVGKPYWLTSKQKRENQLAGSVAVAFRTEKDRRLAISQRLYIAGVSCRVENLLSIPRDQLCRNCNKKGHETSRCTR
;
A
#
# COMPACT_ATOMS: atom_id res chain seq x y z
N GLU A 1 -14.74 18.58 4.19
CA GLU A 1 -13.61 17.97 3.47
C GLU A 1 -12.59 17.49 4.49
N LEU A 2 -12.20 16.22 4.48
CA LEU A 2 -11.16 15.70 5.39
C LEU A 2 -9.79 16.08 4.81
N ASN A 3 -8.96 16.79 5.57
CA ASN A 3 -7.61 17.14 5.16
C ASN A 3 -6.71 15.88 5.08
N ASP A 4 -5.63 15.91 4.31
CA ASP A 4 -4.75 14.74 4.11
C ASP A 4 -4.15 14.17 5.42
N LEU A 5 -3.97 15.02 6.44
CA LEU A 5 -3.58 14.59 7.80
C LEU A 5 -4.65 13.73 8.48
N ASP A 6 -5.92 14.11 8.32
CA ASP A 6 -7.08 13.43 8.89
C ASP A 6 -7.28 12.05 8.25
N ILE A 7 -7.04 11.95 6.93
CA ILE A 7 -7.10 10.69 6.20
C ILE A 7 -6.02 9.71 6.66
N SER A 8 -4.80 10.19 6.94
CA SER A 8 -3.71 9.34 7.43
C SER A 8 -4.05 8.70 8.77
N ASP A 9 -4.59 9.49 9.71
CA ASP A 9 -4.97 9.01 11.04
C ASP A 9 -6.25 8.16 11.01
N PHE A 10 -7.18 8.46 10.10
CA PHE A 10 -8.35 7.60 9.83
C PHE A 10 -7.92 6.21 9.36
N ILE A 11 -7.01 6.12 8.38
CA ILE A 11 -6.54 4.84 7.83
C ILE A 11 -5.84 4.01 8.91
N LYS A 12 -4.98 4.63 9.72
CA LYS A 12 -4.32 3.95 10.85
C LYS A 12 -5.32 3.36 11.82
N THR A 13 -6.26 4.20 12.27
CA THR A 13 -7.29 3.82 13.24
C THR A 13 -8.09 2.63 12.73
N LYS A 14 -8.57 2.70 11.48
CA LYS A 14 -9.39 1.64 10.89
C LYS A 14 -8.61 0.34 10.69
N ILE A 15 -7.37 0.40 10.22
CA ILE A 15 -6.53 -0.80 10.09
C ILE A 15 -6.35 -1.47 11.46
N SER A 16 -6.05 -0.70 12.50
CA SER A 16 -5.89 -1.22 13.86
C SER A 16 -7.17 -1.84 14.41
N THR A 17 -8.34 -1.25 14.12
CA THR A 17 -9.63 -1.77 14.59
C THR A 17 -10.01 -3.09 13.92
N PHE A 18 -9.75 -3.23 12.61
CA PHE A 18 -10.32 -4.33 11.82
C PHE A 18 -9.32 -5.43 11.43
N SER A 19 -8.01 -5.24 11.62
CA SER A 19 -6.97 -6.18 11.15
C SER A 19 -6.25 -6.90 12.29
N ASN A 20 -6.99 -7.44 13.27
CA ASN A 20 -6.48 -8.26 14.39
C ASN A 20 -5.29 -7.64 15.15
N GLY A 21 -5.31 -6.32 15.37
CA GLY A 21 -4.25 -5.63 16.12
C GLY A 21 -2.96 -5.36 15.34
N LEU A 22 -2.95 -5.53 14.01
CA LEU A 22 -1.85 -5.05 13.17
C LEU A 22 -1.69 -3.53 13.30
N GLN A 23 -0.55 -3.11 13.86
CA GLN A 23 -0.22 -1.70 14.03
C GLN A 23 0.66 -1.22 12.89
N THR A 24 0.15 -0.24 12.15
CA THR A 24 0.94 0.49 11.16
C THR A 24 1.82 1.52 11.85
N VAL A 25 2.99 1.79 11.28
CA VAL A 25 3.94 2.80 11.74
C VAL A 25 4.11 3.88 10.68
N GLY A 26 4.61 5.05 11.10
CA GLY A 26 4.75 6.20 10.20
C GLY A 26 3.39 6.81 9.82
N LYS A 27 3.35 7.60 8.75
CA LYS A 27 2.10 8.16 8.22
C LYS A 27 1.77 7.46 6.89
N PRO A 28 0.63 6.73 6.80
CA PRO A 28 0.12 6.28 5.51
C PRO A 28 -0.02 7.43 4.54
N TYR A 29 0.29 7.17 3.27
CA TYR A 29 0.16 8.14 2.20
C TYR A 29 -0.38 7.52 0.93
N TRP A 30 -1.10 8.32 0.15
CA TRP A 30 -1.64 7.91 -1.15
C TRP A 30 -0.52 7.82 -2.19
N LEU A 31 -0.53 6.77 -2.99
CA LEU A 31 0.42 6.60 -4.10
C LEU A 31 0.10 7.48 -5.32
N THR A 32 -1.14 7.99 -5.41
CA THR A 32 -1.61 8.84 -6.50
C THR A 32 -1.98 10.22 -5.97
N SER A 33 -1.90 11.26 -6.82
CA SER A 33 -2.30 12.62 -6.45
C SER A 33 -3.81 12.74 -6.24
N LYS A 34 -4.25 13.72 -5.44
CA LYS A 34 -5.69 13.97 -5.15
C LYS A 34 -6.53 14.09 -6.43
N GLN A 35 -6.07 14.88 -7.39
CA GLN A 35 -6.73 15.09 -8.68
C GLN A 35 -6.94 13.79 -9.49
N LYS A 36 -5.98 12.85 -9.43
CA LYS A 36 -6.14 11.55 -10.09
C LYS A 36 -7.16 10.66 -9.37
N ARG A 37 -7.23 10.76 -8.03
CA ARG A 37 -8.17 9.97 -7.22
C ARG A 37 -9.63 10.40 -7.42
N GLU A 38 -9.89 11.68 -7.64
CA GLU A 38 -11.25 12.20 -7.85
C GLU A 38 -11.96 11.52 -9.04
N ASN A 39 -11.21 11.09 -10.05
CA ASN A 39 -11.74 10.45 -11.25
C ASN A 39 -11.56 8.92 -11.25
N GLN A 40 -11.10 8.33 -10.14
CA GLN A 40 -10.83 6.89 -10.04
C GLN A 40 -11.72 6.22 -9.00
N LEU A 41 -12.29 5.07 -9.37
CA LEU A 41 -13.11 4.25 -8.48
C LEU A 41 -12.32 3.59 -7.35
N ALA A 42 -11.00 3.48 -7.51
CA ALA A 42 -10.12 2.85 -6.53
C ALA A 42 -8.81 3.63 -6.39
N GLY A 43 -8.26 3.64 -5.19
CA GLY A 43 -6.95 4.22 -4.87
C GLY A 43 -6.05 3.21 -4.15
N SER A 44 -4.76 3.51 -4.10
CA SER A 44 -3.78 2.72 -3.37
C SER A 44 -3.08 3.58 -2.33
N VAL A 45 -2.93 3.02 -1.13
CA VAL A 45 -2.26 3.66 0.02
C VAL A 45 -1.06 2.82 0.40
N ALA A 46 0.07 3.48 0.61
CA ALA A 46 1.24 2.88 1.22
C ALA A 46 1.14 2.95 2.74
N VAL A 47 1.35 1.81 3.40
CA VAL A 47 1.43 1.69 4.86
C VAL A 47 2.73 1.00 5.23
N ALA A 48 3.34 1.41 6.34
CA ALA A 48 4.51 0.74 6.89
C ALA A 48 4.15 -0.06 8.13
N PHE A 49 4.86 -1.16 8.37
CA PHE A 49 4.74 -1.99 9.57
C PHE A 49 6.07 -2.04 10.30
N ARG A 50 6.03 -2.19 11.63
CA ARG A 50 7.24 -2.22 12.46
C ARG A 50 8.11 -3.45 12.15
N THR A 51 7.48 -4.59 11.86
CA THR A 51 8.19 -5.85 11.63
C THR A 51 7.85 -6.47 10.28
N GLU A 52 8.81 -7.24 9.76
CA GLU A 52 8.66 -8.08 8.57
C GLU A 52 7.49 -9.08 8.73
N LYS A 53 7.32 -9.62 9.94
CA LYS A 53 6.26 -10.59 10.27
C LYS A 53 4.88 -9.95 10.10
N ASP A 54 4.69 -8.74 10.61
CA ASP A 54 3.44 -8.00 10.50
C ASP A 54 3.12 -7.67 9.03
N ARG A 55 4.14 -7.26 8.25
CA ARG A 55 3.98 -7.03 6.82
C ARG A 55 3.56 -8.30 6.07
N ARG A 56 4.19 -9.44 6.35
CA ARG A 56 3.83 -10.73 5.74
C ARG A 56 2.42 -11.16 6.13
N LEU A 57 2.03 -10.94 7.38
CA LEU A 57 0.68 -11.23 7.86
C LEU A 57 -0.36 -10.40 7.12
N ALA A 58 -0.12 -9.09 6.98
CA ALA A 58 -0.99 -8.18 6.23
C ALA A 58 -1.17 -8.62 4.75
N ILE A 59 -0.10 -9.11 4.11
CA ILE A 59 -0.18 -9.64 2.74
C ILE A 59 -1.00 -10.93 2.68
N SER A 60 -0.83 -11.83 3.65
CA SER A 60 -1.54 -13.11 3.67
C SER A 60 -3.01 -12.97 4.05
N GLN A 61 -3.34 -12.07 4.97
CA GLN A 61 -4.68 -11.97 5.58
C GLN A 61 -5.54 -10.83 5.02
N ARG A 62 -4.97 -10.01 4.12
CA ARG A 62 -5.53 -8.74 3.66
C ARG A 62 -5.66 -7.71 4.81
N LEU A 63 -5.94 -6.47 4.45
CA LEU A 63 -6.24 -5.41 5.42
C LEU A 63 -7.68 -4.95 5.23
N TYR A 64 -8.28 -4.49 6.31
CA TYR A 64 -9.64 -3.95 6.28
C TYR A 64 -9.61 -2.46 6.59
N ILE A 65 -10.11 -1.66 5.66
CA ILE A 65 -10.24 -0.21 5.83
C ILE A 65 -11.73 0.11 5.77
N ALA A 66 -12.28 0.60 6.88
CA ALA A 66 -13.71 0.93 7.01
C ALA A 66 -14.65 -0.22 6.57
N GLY A 67 -14.29 -1.47 6.89
CA GLY A 67 -15.07 -2.66 6.52
C GLY A 67 -14.84 -3.18 5.10
N VAL A 68 -14.06 -2.48 4.28
CA VAL A 68 -13.70 -2.93 2.92
C VAL A 68 -12.44 -3.78 2.98
N SER A 69 -12.50 -4.99 2.41
CA SER A 69 -11.34 -5.86 2.26
C SER A 69 -10.42 -5.35 1.15
N CYS A 70 -9.21 -4.93 1.51
CA CYS A 70 -8.21 -4.39 0.60
C CYS A 70 -7.13 -5.45 0.31
N ARG A 71 -6.82 -5.64 -0.97
CA ARG A 71 -5.66 -6.43 -1.38
C ARG A 71 -4.38 -5.71 -0.98
N VAL A 72 -3.43 -6.46 -0.42
CA VAL A 72 -2.16 -5.93 0.08
C VAL A 72 -1.02 -6.54 -0.72
N GLU A 73 -0.08 -5.71 -1.15
CA GLU A 73 1.11 -6.12 -1.89
C GLU A 73 2.33 -5.38 -1.34
N ASN A 74 3.52 -5.94 -1.57
CA ASN A 74 4.75 -5.21 -1.26
C ASN A 74 4.86 -3.98 -2.16
N LEU A 75 5.10 -2.81 -1.54
CA LEU A 75 5.47 -1.63 -2.29
C LEU A 75 6.83 -1.86 -2.95
N LEU A 76 6.88 -1.77 -4.27
CA LEU A 76 8.11 -1.89 -5.02
C LEU A 76 8.79 -0.53 -5.06
N SER A 77 10.10 -0.48 -4.80
CA SER A 77 10.88 0.76 -4.89
C SER A 77 10.99 1.28 -6.33
N ILE A 78 10.70 0.43 -7.31
CA ILE A 78 10.80 0.74 -8.73
C ILE A 78 9.39 0.96 -9.30
N PRO A 79 9.17 2.08 -10.01
CA PRO A 79 7.93 2.34 -10.73
C PRO A 79 7.52 1.19 -11.66
N ARG A 80 6.21 0.92 -11.75
CA ARG A 80 5.69 -0.28 -12.42
C ARG A 80 5.99 -0.33 -13.93
N ASP A 81 6.19 0.83 -14.53
CA ASP A 81 6.60 1.05 -15.93
C ASP A 81 8.09 0.77 -16.14
N GLN A 82 8.90 0.97 -15.12
CA GLN A 82 10.34 0.67 -15.12
C GLN A 82 10.65 -0.79 -14.75
N LEU A 83 9.72 -1.47 -14.08
CA LEU A 83 9.85 -2.90 -13.73
C LEU A 83 10.04 -3.77 -14.96
N CYS A 84 11.02 -4.67 -14.86
CA CYS A 84 11.44 -5.59 -15.91
C CYS A 84 10.29 -6.43 -16.46
N ARG A 85 9.96 -6.23 -17.74
CA ARG A 85 8.93 -7.02 -18.44
C ARG A 85 9.38 -8.47 -18.66
N ASN A 86 10.67 -8.72 -18.93
CA ASN A 86 11.24 -10.07 -19.10
C ASN A 86 11.10 -10.94 -17.85
N CYS A 87 11.03 -10.34 -16.66
CA CYS A 87 10.87 -11.05 -15.39
C CYS A 87 9.47 -10.86 -14.78
N ASN A 88 8.44 -10.67 -15.61
CA ASN A 88 7.05 -10.51 -15.17
C ASN A 88 6.84 -9.40 -14.12
N LYS A 89 7.64 -8.32 -14.21
CA LYS A 89 7.60 -7.16 -13.31
C LYS A 89 7.89 -7.49 -11.83
N LYS A 90 8.67 -8.54 -11.56
CA LYS A 90 9.07 -8.93 -10.20
C LYS A 90 10.41 -8.32 -9.80
N GLY A 91 10.38 -7.06 -9.35
CA GLY A 91 11.36 -6.55 -8.39
C GLY A 91 12.61 -5.83 -8.90
N HIS A 92 12.98 -5.88 -10.18
CA HIS A 92 14.10 -5.09 -10.72
C HIS A 92 13.69 -4.26 -11.95
N GLU A 93 14.45 -3.21 -12.23
CA GLU A 93 14.29 -2.37 -13.41
C GLU A 93 14.68 -3.14 -14.68
N THR A 94 14.01 -2.84 -15.80
CA THR A 94 14.33 -3.45 -17.09
C THR A 94 15.81 -3.30 -17.47
N SER A 95 16.42 -2.15 -17.12
CA SER A 95 17.83 -1.82 -17.35
C SER A 95 18.82 -2.71 -16.60
N ARG A 96 18.39 -3.39 -15.53
CA ARG A 96 19.23 -4.23 -14.65
C ARG A 96 18.98 -5.72 -14.84
N CYS A 97 18.24 -6.11 -15.88
CA CYS A 97 17.96 -7.50 -16.19
C CYS A 97 19.21 -8.19 -16.76
N THR A 98 19.65 -9.28 -16.14
CA THR A 98 20.79 -10.10 -16.59
C THR A 98 20.37 -11.36 -17.34
N ARG A 99 19.07 -11.51 -17.62
CA ARG A 99 18.52 -12.56 -18.49
C ARG A 99 18.43 -12.08 -19.92
#